data_AF-A0A1W2BPP1-F1
#
_entry.id   AF-A0A1W2BPP1-F1
#
_cell.length_a   1.000
_cell.length_b   1.000
_cell.length_c   1.000
_cell.angle_alpha   90.00
_cell.angle_beta   90.00
_cell.angle_gamma   90.00
#
_symmetry.space_group_name_H-M   'P 1'
#
loop_
_entity.id
_entity.type
_entity.pdbx_description
1 polymer ?
#
loop_
_entity_poly.entity_id
_entity_poly.type
_entity_poly.pdbx_seq_one_letter_code
_entity_poly.pdbx_strand_id
1 'polypeptide(L)'
;MRIPALALCSIMLAGCVSDDGDVVTETLNVTAYEDDAHCKSLLLRPGELVYAQCRLAMEQTYLKNYNTRKAAIEAETGAPISESFERALRTDAFCNYDESMKVAPNAFDEAVAANLAYANCEQTRSALEQEIAALGRDPMTFTLGEQPTVLKHNLETIRETKSVINGPGA
;
A
#
# COMPACT_ATOMS: atom_id res chain seq x y z
N MET A 1 4.76 29.27 -59.22
CA MET A 1 5.94 28.46 -58.84
C MET A 1 5.69 27.85 -57.46
N ARG A 2 5.77 26.52 -57.38
CA ARG A 2 6.16 25.64 -56.25
C ARG A 2 5.71 25.99 -54.80
N ILE A 3 4.69 25.23 -54.35
CA ILE A 3 4.40 24.53 -53.06
C ILE A 3 5.57 24.40 -52.03
N PRO A 4 5.36 23.93 -50.76
CA PRO A 4 4.87 24.59 -49.52
C PRO A 4 5.78 24.33 -48.28
N ALA A 5 5.39 24.78 -47.09
CA ALA A 5 5.68 24.11 -45.79
C ALA A 5 4.60 24.61 -44.78
N LEU A 6 3.52 23.90 -44.44
CA LEU A 6 3.37 22.66 -43.65
C LEU A 6 4.07 22.67 -42.28
N ALA A 7 3.30 22.99 -41.25
CA ALA A 7 3.32 22.42 -39.89
C ALA A 7 2.21 23.12 -39.06
N LEU A 8 0.93 22.72 -39.16
CA LEU A 8 0.27 21.72 -38.30
C LEU A 8 0.70 21.78 -36.82
N CYS A 9 0.05 22.65 -36.04
CA CYS A 9 -0.12 22.47 -34.60
C CYS A 9 -1.50 21.85 -34.34
N SER A 10 -1.55 20.52 -34.38
CA SER A 10 -2.67 19.73 -33.88
C SER A 10 -2.14 18.89 -32.72
N ILE A 11 -2.25 19.40 -31.49
CA ILE A 11 -2.04 18.59 -30.28
C ILE A 11 -3.43 18.16 -29.83
N MET A 12 -3.82 16.97 -30.25
CA MET A 12 -4.90 16.18 -29.67
C MET A 12 -4.47 14.71 -29.78
N LEU A 13 -4.58 14.03 -28.63
CA LEU A 13 -4.70 12.58 -28.40
C LEU A 13 -3.41 11.78 -28.14
N ALA A 14 -3.32 11.37 -26.87
CA ALA A 14 -3.27 9.98 -26.41
C ALA A 14 -2.02 9.13 -26.73
N GLY A 15 -1.33 8.77 -25.64
CA GLY A 15 -0.85 7.41 -25.36
C GLY A 15 -0.02 6.68 -26.42
N CYS A 16 1.29 6.71 -26.26
CA CYS A 16 2.15 5.61 -26.70
C CYS A 16 3.11 5.27 -25.55
N VAL A 17 2.81 4.17 -24.86
CA VAL A 17 3.80 3.43 -24.08
C VAL A 17 4.78 2.81 -25.08
N SER A 18 6.06 3.01 -24.87
CA SER A 18 7.11 2.22 -25.48
C SER A 18 8.20 2.02 -24.43
N ASP A 19 8.20 0.79 -23.92
CA ASP A 19 9.26 0.15 -23.16
C ASP A 19 10.48 -0.04 -24.08
N ASP A 20 11.64 0.50 -23.69
CA ASP A 20 12.96 -0.18 -23.78
C ASP A 20 14.10 0.78 -23.38
N GLY A 21 15.00 0.32 -22.51
CA GLY A 21 16.43 0.66 -22.62
C GLY A 21 17.05 1.61 -21.59
N ASP A 22 17.33 1.06 -20.40
CA ASP A 22 18.61 1.16 -19.68
C ASP A 22 19.06 2.50 -19.03
N VAL A 23 18.96 2.52 -17.70
CA VAL A 23 19.99 2.85 -16.70
C VAL A 23 20.97 3.99 -17.05
N VAL A 24 20.83 5.12 -16.37
CA VAL A 24 21.79 5.79 -15.48
C VAL A 24 21.21 7.18 -15.21
N THR A 25 20.27 7.23 -14.29
CA THR A 25 20.12 8.29 -13.27
C THR A 25 19.04 7.80 -12.33
N GLU A 26 19.40 6.83 -11.48
CA GLU A 26 19.05 6.97 -10.07
C GLU A 26 19.64 8.33 -9.63
N THR A 27 18.94 9.41 -9.96
CA THR A 27 19.11 10.67 -9.25
C THR A 27 18.80 10.31 -7.81
N LEU A 28 19.87 10.15 -7.01
CA LEU A 28 19.88 10.17 -5.55
C LEU A 28 18.57 10.78 -5.07
N ASN A 29 17.65 9.92 -4.62
CA ASN A 29 16.35 10.36 -4.16
C ASN A 29 16.61 11.21 -2.91
N VAL A 30 16.70 12.54 -3.08
CA VAL A 30 17.18 13.46 -2.02
C VAL A 30 16.28 13.36 -0.80
N THR A 31 14.99 13.08 -1.01
CA THR A 31 14.02 12.83 0.06
C THR A 31 14.32 11.54 0.81
N ALA A 32 14.84 10.50 0.15
CA ALA A 32 15.18 9.25 0.83
C ALA A 32 16.32 9.43 1.85
N TYR A 33 17.26 10.37 1.62
CA TYR A 33 18.31 10.72 2.58
C TYR A 33 17.76 11.57 3.74
N GLU A 34 16.90 12.54 3.44
CA GLU A 34 16.26 13.40 4.45
C GLU A 34 15.29 12.60 5.35
N ASP A 35 14.50 11.71 4.77
CA ASP A 35 13.59 10.79 5.48
C ASP A 35 14.37 9.78 6.32
N ASP A 36 15.50 9.29 5.81
CA ASP A 36 16.41 8.41 6.55
C ASP A 36 17.00 9.12 7.76
N ALA A 37 17.52 10.34 7.58
CA ALA A 37 18.06 11.16 8.66
C ALA A 37 16.97 11.51 9.69
N HIS A 38 15.76 11.87 9.24
CA HIS A 38 14.62 12.13 10.10
C HIS A 38 14.25 10.90 10.93
N CYS A 39 14.01 9.76 10.29
CA CYS A 39 13.61 8.54 10.97
C CYS A 39 14.70 7.97 11.88
N LYS A 40 15.98 8.11 11.52
CA LYS A 40 17.11 7.76 12.41
C LYS A 40 17.23 8.73 13.58
N SER A 41 16.92 10.02 13.41
CA SER A 41 17.00 11.03 14.47
C SER A 41 15.95 10.86 15.57
N LEU A 42 14.80 10.25 15.25
CA LEU A 42 13.77 9.91 16.23
C LEU A 42 14.21 8.81 17.21
N LEU A 43 15.36 8.16 16.96
CA LEU A 43 15.90 7.09 17.77
C LEU A 43 16.97 7.63 18.73
N LEU A 44 16.61 7.97 19.97
CA LEU A 44 17.60 8.15 21.05
C LEU A 44 18.37 6.85 21.36
N ARG A 45 17.79 5.69 21.01
CA ARG A 45 18.43 4.38 20.78
C ARG A 45 17.62 3.63 19.71
N PRO A 46 18.24 2.95 18.73
CA PRO A 46 17.50 2.37 17.61
C PRO A 46 16.79 1.09 18.03
N GLY A 47 15.46 1.13 18.02
CA GLY A 47 14.65 -0.06 17.74
C GLY A 47 14.43 -0.09 16.23
N GLU A 48 14.93 -1.13 15.56
CA GLU A 48 14.82 -1.32 14.10
C GLU A 48 13.37 -1.20 13.60
N LEU A 49 12.41 -1.63 14.42
CA LEU A 49 10.99 -1.52 14.12
C LEU A 49 10.48 -0.07 14.09
N VAL A 50 10.91 0.79 15.02
CA VAL A 50 10.48 2.21 15.07
C VAL A 50 11.02 2.97 13.87
N TYR A 51 12.26 2.66 13.47
CA TYR A 51 12.84 3.17 12.24
C TYR A 51 12.04 2.75 11.00
N ALA A 52 11.71 1.47 10.88
CA ALA A 52 10.90 0.96 9.78
C ALA A 52 9.50 1.58 9.74
N GLN A 53 8.84 1.71 10.89
CA GLN A 53 7.53 2.36 11.02
C GLN A 53 7.55 3.79 10.51
N CYS A 54 8.59 4.56 10.85
CA CYS A 54 8.74 5.92 10.36
C CYS A 54 8.96 5.96 8.84
N ARG A 55 9.85 5.11 8.31
CA ARG A 55 10.16 5.05 6.87
C ARG A 55 8.91 4.73 6.04
N LEU A 56 8.19 3.68 6.40
CA LEU A 56 7.00 3.26 5.66
C LEU A 56 5.82 4.22 5.84
N ALA A 57 5.75 4.94 6.98
CA ALA A 57 4.79 6.03 7.15
C ALA A 57 5.09 7.21 6.20
N MET A 58 6.35 7.58 6.02
CA MET A 58 6.78 8.62 5.06
C MET A 58 6.48 8.22 3.62
N GLU A 59 6.65 6.94 3.28
CA GLU A 59 6.30 6.37 1.96
C GLU A 59 4.78 6.19 1.76
N GLN A 60 3.99 6.46 2.81
CA GLN A 60 2.54 6.39 2.82
C GLN A 60 1.98 5.00 2.43
N THR A 61 2.73 3.93 2.70
CA THR A 61 2.35 2.54 2.31
C THR A 61 0.93 2.20 2.78
N TYR A 62 0.62 2.46 4.06
CA TYR A 62 -0.72 2.26 4.60
C TYR A 62 -1.80 3.03 3.83
N LEU A 63 -1.57 4.31 3.51
CA LEU A 63 -2.56 5.13 2.80
C LEU A 63 -2.78 4.63 1.38
N LYS A 64 -1.72 4.18 0.68
CA LYS A 64 -1.83 3.56 -0.65
C LYS A 64 -2.69 2.29 -0.59
N ASN A 65 -2.40 1.38 0.35
CA ASN A 65 -3.13 0.13 0.50
C ASN A 65 -4.62 0.36 0.83
N TYR A 66 -4.89 1.31 1.73
CA TYR A 66 -6.24 1.75 2.06
C TYR A 66 -6.97 2.33 0.83
N ASN A 67 -6.36 3.27 0.11
CA ASN A 67 -6.98 3.92 -1.05
C ASN A 67 -7.27 2.91 -2.19
N THR A 68 -6.37 1.94 -2.41
CA THR A 68 -6.58 0.85 -3.37
C THR A 68 -7.80 0.01 -3.00
N ARG A 69 -7.92 -0.40 -1.73
CA ARG A 69 -9.09 -1.14 -1.26
C ARG A 69 -10.38 -0.33 -1.38
N LYS A 70 -10.36 0.93 -0.95
CA LYS A 70 -11.52 1.83 -1.06
C LYS A 70 -11.99 1.95 -2.51
N ALA A 71 -11.07 2.21 -3.44
CA ALA A 71 -11.40 2.35 -4.85
C ALA A 71 -11.99 1.07 -5.45
N ALA A 72 -11.47 -0.11 -5.07
CA ALA A 72 -12.00 -1.39 -5.53
C ALA A 72 -13.43 -1.63 -5.01
N ILE A 73 -13.68 -1.34 -3.74
CA ILE A 73 -15.00 -1.49 -3.12
C ILE A 73 -16.01 -0.52 -3.76
N GLU A 74 -15.66 0.75 -3.91
CA GLU A 74 -16.53 1.77 -4.53
C GLU A 74 -16.84 1.45 -6.01
N ALA A 75 -15.87 0.89 -6.73
CA ALA A 75 -16.08 0.42 -8.11
C ALA A 75 -17.04 -0.78 -8.18
N GLU A 76 -16.98 -1.68 -7.21
CA GLU A 76 -17.87 -2.85 -7.12
C GLU A 76 -19.30 -2.45 -6.70
N THR A 77 -19.44 -1.52 -5.77
CA THR A 77 -20.75 -1.07 -5.25
C THR A 77 -21.40 0.01 -6.12
N GLY A 78 -20.63 0.69 -6.98
CA GLY A 78 -21.10 1.77 -7.83
C GLY A 78 -21.42 3.07 -7.08
N ALA A 79 -21.00 3.20 -5.83
CA ALA A 79 -21.25 4.37 -5.00
C ALA A 79 -20.11 4.60 -3.99
N PRO A 80 -19.85 5.87 -3.60
CA PRO A 80 -18.95 6.17 -2.50
C PRO A 80 -19.40 5.46 -1.21
N ILE A 81 -18.45 4.94 -0.45
CA ILE A 81 -18.74 4.32 0.85
C ILE A 81 -19.16 5.38 1.88
N SER A 82 -19.97 4.98 2.87
CA SER A 82 -20.35 5.85 3.98
C SER A 82 -19.13 6.21 4.86
N GLU A 83 -19.27 7.23 5.70
CA GLU A 83 -18.20 7.60 6.65
C GLU A 83 -17.92 6.49 7.68
N SER A 84 -18.96 5.76 8.11
CA SER A 84 -18.83 4.63 9.04
C SER A 84 -18.04 3.49 8.40
N PHE A 85 -18.38 3.15 7.16
CA PHE A 85 -17.64 2.17 6.36
C PHE A 85 -16.20 2.64 6.17
N GLU A 86 -15.98 3.88 5.75
CA GLU A 86 -14.64 4.42 5.54
C GLU A 86 -13.78 4.28 6.80
N ARG A 87 -14.34 4.57 7.97
CA ARG A 87 -13.65 4.41 9.25
C ARG A 87 -13.31 2.96 9.56
N ALA A 88 -14.25 2.03 9.32
CA ALA A 88 -14.02 0.60 9.52
C ALA A 88 -12.91 0.08 8.58
N LEU A 89 -12.97 0.47 7.30
CA LEU A 89 -11.98 0.10 6.29
C LEU A 89 -10.58 0.63 6.62
N ARG A 90 -10.48 1.90 7.06
CA ARG A 90 -9.22 2.49 7.53
C ARG A 90 -8.66 1.74 8.74
N THR A 91 -9.52 1.43 9.71
CA THR A 91 -9.12 0.71 10.93
C THR A 91 -8.58 -0.68 10.59
N ASP A 92 -9.26 -1.41 9.71
CA ASP A 92 -8.82 -2.73 9.26
C ASP A 92 -7.51 -2.66 8.46
N ALA A 93 -7.39 -1.71 7.52
CA ALA A 93 -6.16 -1.51 6.76
C ALA A 93 -4.97 -1.12 7.67
N PHE A 94 -5.21 -0.31 8.70
CA PHE A 94 -4.18 0.11 9.64
C PHE A 94 -3.73 -1.06 10.52
N CYS A 95 -4.67 -1.86 11.01
CA CYS A 95 -4.35 -3.06 11.77
C CYS A 95 -3.44 -3.99 10.96
N ASN A 96 -3.83 -4.28 9.72
CA ASN A 96 -3.07 -5.19 8.86
C ASN A 96 -1.64 -4.69 8.59
N TYR A 97 -1.49 -3.38 8.38
CA TYR A 97 -0.19 -2.73 8.27
C TYR A 97 0.63 -2.89 9.56
N ASP A 98 0.08 -2.49 10.71
CA ASP A 98 0.77 -2.53 12.00
C ASP A 98 1.17 -3.96 12.41
N GLU A 99 0.27 -4.93 12.26
CA GLU A 99 0.55 -6.35 12.52
C GLU A 99 1.60 -6.92 11.56
N SER A 100 1.55 -6.54 10.28
CA SER A 100 2.57 -6.93 9.30
C SER A 100 3.96 -6.42 9.70
N MET A 101 4.05 -5.18 10.19
CA MET A 101 5.32 -4.63 10.68
C MET A 101 5.82 -5.34 11.94
N LYS A 102 4.92 -5.71 12.87
CA LYS A 102 5.30 -6.44 14.10
C LYS A 102 5.85 -7.83 13.81
N VAL A 103 5.28 -8.55 12.85
CA VAL A 103 5.71 -9.92 12.52
C VAL A 103 6.94 -9.95 11.61
N ALA A 104 7.18 -8.90 10.82
CA ALA A 104 8.25 -8.86 9.81
C ALA A 104 9.67 -9.16 10.33
N PRO A 105 10.14 -8.63 11.48
CA PRO A 105 11.51 -8.87 11.94
C PRO A 105 11.85 -10.34 12.21
N ASN A 106 10.85 -11.17 12.51
CA ASN A 106 11.03 -12.58 12.88
C ASN A 106 10.45 -13.54 11.83
N ALA A 107 10.02 -13.05 10.67
CA ALA A 107 9.37 -13.85 9.65
C ALA A 107 10.39 -14.65 8.83
N PHE A 108 10.47 -15.97 9.09
CA PHE A 108 11.22 -16.90 8.22
C PHE A 108 10.42 -17.25 6.96
N ASP A 109 9.11 -17.40 7.08
CA ASP A 109 8.17 -17.57 5.97
C ASP A 109 7.23 -16.37 5.91
N GLU A 110 7.41 -15.53 4.89
CA GLU A 110 6.66 -14.29 4.70
C GLU A 110 5.17 -14.54 4.42
N ALA A 111 4.82 -15.66 3.80
CA ALA A 111 3.43 -16.00 3.52
C ALA A 111 2.71 -16.43 4.81
N VAL A 112 3.38 -17.19 5.67
CA VAL A 112 2.86 -17.52 7.02
C VAL A 112 2.71 -16.25 7.85
N ALA A 113 3.70 -15.35 7.82
CA ALA A 113 3.63 -14.08 8.53
C ALA A 113 2.49 -13.17 8.02
N ALA A 114 2.26 -13.10 6.70
CA ALA A 114 1.14 -12.34 6.13
C ALA A 114 -0.23 -12.89 6.58
N ASN A 115 -0.36 -14.22 6.68
CA ASN A 115 -1.56 -14.86 7.22
C ASN A 115 -1.74 -14.60 8.72
N LEU A 116 -0.64 -14.59 9.49
CA LEU A 116 -0.69 -14.27 10.91
C LEU A 116 -1.13 -12.82 11.14
N ALA A 117 -0.57 -11.86 10.39
CA ALA A 117 -0.99 -10.46 10.45
C ALA A 117 -2.48 -10.30 10.11
N TYR A 118 -2.94 -11.02 9.08
CA TYR A 118 -4.36 -11.06 8.73
C TYR A 118 -5.20 -11.65 9.88
N ALA A 119 -4.78 -12.77 10.48
CA ALA A 119 -5.53 -13.39 11.58
C ALA A 119 -5.64 -12.47 12.81
N ASN A 120 -4.58 -11.73 13.14
CA ASN A 120 -4.58 -10.80 14.28
C ASN A 120 -5.58 -9.63 14.12
N CYS A 121 -6.02 -9.36 12.89
CA CYS A 121 -6.97 -8.28 12.58
C CYS A 121 -8.44 -8.75 12.45
N GLU A 122 -8.78 -9.92 12.99
CA GLU A 122 -10.17 -10.45 12.97
C GLU A 122 -11.18 -9.45 13.54
N GLN A 123 -10.84 -8.80 14.66
CA GLN A 123 -11.77 -7.87 15.32
C GLN A 123 -12.07 -6.62 14.47
N THR A 124 -11.07 -6.04 13.82
CA THR A 124 -11.29 -4.87 12.95
C THR A 124 -12.04 -5.26 11.69
N ARG A 125 -11.79 -6.45 11.16
CA ARG A 125 -12.55 -7.00 10.04
C ARG A 125 -14.01 -7.26 10.38
N SER A 126 -14.31 -7.73 11.59
CA SER A 126 -15.70 -7.90 12.03
C SER A 126 -16.49 -6.59 12.02
N ALA A 127 -15.84 -5.44 12.31
CA ALA A 127 -16.47 -4.13 12.18
C ALA A 127 -16.74 -3.77 10.69
N LEU A 128 -15.82 -4.12 9.79
CA LEU A 128 -16.03 -3.95 8.35
C LEU A 128 -17.16 -4.85 7.82
N GLU A 129 -17.26 -6.08 8.31
CA GLU A 129 -18.33 -7.04 7.98
C GLU A 129 -19.72 -6.54 8.40
N GLN A 130 -19.82 -5.80 9.50
CA GLN A 130 -21.08 -5.17 9.93
C GLN A 130 -21.53 -4.08 8.94
N GLU A 131 -20.61 -3.30 8.40
CA GLU A 131 -20.91 -2.29 7.37
C GLU A 131 -21.36 -2.96 6.06
N ILE A 132 -20.73 -4.07 5.68
CA ILE A 132 -21.14 -4.88 4.52
C ILE A 132 -22.53 -5.48 4.70
N ALA A 133 -22.83 -6.03 5.88
CA ALA A 133 -24.15 -6.53 6.22
C ALA A 133 -25.21 -5.43 6.14
N ALA A 134 -24.88 -4.21 6.59
CA ALA A 134 -25.78 -3.07 6.53
C ALA A 134 -26.11 -2.62 5.08
N LEU A 135 -25.24 -2.94 4.13
CA LEU A 135 -25.50 -2.76 2.68
C LEU A 135 -26.35 -3.89 2.08
N GLY A 136 -26.80 -4.86 2.87
CA GLY A 136 -27.57 -6.02 2.40
C GLY A 136 -26.73 -7.04 1.63
N ARG A 137 -25.41 -7.02 1.79
CA ARG A 137 -24.46 -7.95 1.16
C ARG A 137 -24.05 -9.03 2.15
N ASP A 138 -23.65 -10.20 1.65
CA ASP A 138 -23.12 -11.28 2.48
C ASP A 138 -21.69 -10.95 2.96
N PRO A 139 -21.44 -10.83 4.28
CA PRO A 139 -20.13 -10.46 4.79
C PRO A 139 -19.05 -11.51 4.50
N MET A 140 -19.41 -12.81 4.52
CA MET A 140 -18.44 -13.88 4.27
C MET A 140 -17.92 -13.84 2.84
N THR A 141 -18.82 -13.67 1.86
CA THR A 141 -18.46 -13.51 0.45
C THR A 141 -17.53 -12.31 0.24
N PHE A 142 -17.82 -11.18 0.89
CA PHE A 142 -16.96 -10.00 0.83
C PHE A 142 -15.56 -10.28 1.42
N THR A 143 -15.49 -10.82 2.63
CA THR A 143 -14.23 -11.12 3.31
C THR A 143 -13.37 -12.10 2.52
N LEU A 144 -13.97 -13.17 1.97
CA LEU A 144 -13.25 -14.13 1.12
C LEU A 144 -12.77 -13.52 -0.19
N GLY A 145 -13.54 -12.58 -0.77
CA GLY A 145 -13.14 -11.84 -1.97
C GLY A 145 -12.00 -10.85 -1.73
N GLU A 146 -11.99 -10.17 -0.58
CA GLU A 146 -10.94 -9.21 -0.21
C GLU A 146 -9.65 -9.88 0.29
N GLN A 147 -9.75 -11.08 0.89
CA GLN A 147 -8.63 -11.74 1.56
C GLN A 147 -7.34 -11.81 0.72
N PRO A 148 -7.35 -12.19 -0.57
CA PRO A 148 -6.13 -12.24 -1.38
C PRO A 148 -5.43 -10.88 -1.51
N THR A 149 -6.21 -9.80 -1.64
CA THR A 149 -5.70 -8.43 -1.72
C THR A 149 -5.06 -8.00 -0.41
N VAL A 150 -5.71 -8.29 0.72
CA VAL A 150 -5.16 -7.95 2.05
C VAL A 150 -3.88 -8.74 2.32
N LEU A 151 -3.86 -10.04 2.01
CA LEU A 151 -2.65 -10.87 2.17
C LEU A 151 -1.49 -10.38 1.29
N LYS A 152 -1.78 -9.92 0.07
CA LYS A 152 -0.78 -9.31 -0.80
C LYS A 152 -0.20 -8.03 -0.18
N HIS A 153 -1.03 -7.13 0.33
CA HIS A 153 -0.58 -5.90 1.00
C HIS A 153 0.23 -6.19 2.27
N ASN A 154 -0.14 -7.21 3.03
CA ASN A 154 0.60 -7.65 4.22
C ASN A 154 2.00 -8.15 3.83
N LEU A 155 2.06 -8.97 2.79
CA LEU A 155 3.33 -9.48 2.25
C LEU A 155 4.24 -8.35 1.75
N GLU A 156 3.70 -7.37 1.03
CA GLU A 156 4.42 -6.18 0.59
C GLU A 156 4.95 -5.39 1.79
N THR A 157 4.11 -5.13 2.80
CA THR A 157 4.52 -4.42 4.03
C THR A 157 5.62 -5.17 4.78
N ILE A 158 5.55 -6.50 4.87
CA ILE A 158 6.58 -7.33 5.50
C ILE A 158 7.92 -7.19 4.75
N ARG A 159 7.90 -7.28 3.43
CA ARG A 159 9.10 -7.16 2.58
C ARG A 159 9.71 -5.77 2.65
N GLU A 160 8.89 -4.72 2.59
CA GLU A 160 9.32 -3.34 2.77
C GLU A 160 9.96 -3.14 4.15
N THR A 161 9.33 -3.65 5.21
CA THR A 161 9.85 -3.57 6.58
C THR A 161 11.19 -4.28 6.70
N LYS A 162 11.31 -5.50 6.18
CA LYS A 162 12.58 -6.25 6.16
C LYS A 162 13.66 -5.52 5.37
N SER A 163 13.32 -4.96 4.21
CA SER A 163 14.26 -4.19 3.39
C SER A 163 14.76 -2.94 4.11
N VAL A 164 13.92 -2.29 4.91
CA VAL A 164 14.32 -1.13 5.71
C VAL A 164 15.25 -1.54 6.86
N ILE A 165 14.97 -2.66 7.52
CA ILE A 165 15.76 -3.14 8.68
C ILE A 165 17.10 -3.74 8.23
N ASN A 166 17.08 -4.65 7.27
CA ASN A 166 18.23 -5.47 6.86
C ASN A 166 18.96 -4.95 5.62
N GLY A 167 18.38 -3.98 4.90
CA GLY A 167 18.84 -3.52 3.60
C GLY A 167 18.17 -4.23 2.41
N PRO A 168 18.35 -3.72 1.17
CA PRO A 168 17.72 -4.27 -0.03
C PRO A 168 18.15 -5.73 -0.29
N GLY A 169 17.17 -6.62 -0.54
CA GLY A 169 17.42 -8.02 -0.91
C GLY A 169 17.37 -9.05 0.23
N ALA A 170 16.90 -8.65 1.42
CA ALA A 170 16.75 -9.50 2.62
C ALA A 170 15.35 -10.11 2.81
#